data_AF-A0A6S7LT14-F1
#
_entry.id   AF-A0A6S7LT14-F1
#
_cell.length_a   1.000
_cell.length_b   1.000
_cell.length_c   1.000
_cell.angle_alpha   90.00
_cell.angle_beta   90.00
_cell.angle_gamma   90.00
#
_symmetry.space_group_name_H-M   'P 1'
#
loop_
_entity.id
_entity.type
_entity.pdbx_description
1 polymer ?
#
loop_
_entity_poly.entity_id
_entity_poly.type
_entity_poly.pdbx_seq_one_letter_code
_entity_poly.pdbx_strand_id
1 'polypeptide(L)'
;MGILELCASKRATRSLFDALNDRILCKGFPISCEKIARDAKGYAVGITEEWHSGVIGTAPMLHLRSLNCKVLLQRNYNRTNSLLSAVKRNSTLSTNEKSNFVAKKRESYMSQDELKKKLQEEQNRRRNAERRLNYMKDKMENEMKSFTDEDHIDFLHMFQKVDQDTLNEDMKIFWEAQRKALEQKNLNGHRWHPKVIRLCLSIWNRSPEAYKELRESGVLVLPSGRLLRMYKNSCSQNPGLNESVGQWMRQESIKRRIGPEGREGGIILDEMAIQ
;
A
#
# COMPACT_ATOMS: atom_id res chain seq x y z
N MET A 1 42.75 -13.08 -0.22
CA MET A 1 42.04 -11.78 -0.03
C MET A 1 40.89 -11.96 0.96
N GLY A 2 41.15 -12.32 2.23
CA GLY A 2 40.09 -12.98 3.04
C GLY A 2 40.12 -12.78 4.55
N ILE A 3 40.84 -11.79 5.10
CA ILE A 3 40.83 -11.55 6.56
C ILE A 3 40.70 -10.05 6.89
N LEU A 4 41.16 -9.14 6.01
CA LEU A 4 41.11 -7.69 6.26
C LEU A 4 39.71 -7.08 6.08
N GLU A 5 38.87 -7.57 5.15
CA GLU A 5 37.51 -7.05 4.96
C GLU A 5 36.54 -7.39 6.10
N LEU A 6 36.72 -8.55 6.75
CA LEU A 6 35.94 -8.95 7.92
C LEU A 6 36.19 -8.02 9.14
N CYS A 7 37.39 -7.45 9.26
CA CYS A 7 37.73 -6.50 10.32
C CYS A 7 37.14 -5.10 10.09
N ALA A 8 37.02 -4.65 8.83
CA ALA A 8 36.37 -3.38 8.50
C ALA A 8 34.85 -3.42 8.80
N SER A 9 34.19 -4.54 8.46
CA SER A 9 32.77 -4.78 8.75
C SER A 9 32.49 -4.83 10.27
N LYS A 10 33.39 -5.45 11.07
CA LYS A 10 33.28 -5.46 12.54
C LYS A 10 33.49 -4.08 13.18
N ARG A 11 34.27 -3.19 12.55
CA ARG A 11 34.54 -1.84 13.05
C ARG A 11 33.39 -0.89 12.71
N ALA A 12 32.82 -1.01 11.51
CA ALA A 12 31.63 -0.29 11.08
C ALA A 12 30.38 -0.68 11.91
N THR A 13 30.18 -1.98 12.16
CA THR A 13 29.10 -2.44 13.04
C THR A 13 29.27 -1.97 14.48
N ARG A 14 30.51 -1.93 15.01
CA ARG A 14 30.77 -1.33 16.33
C ARG A 14 30.42 0.16 16.39
N SER A 15 30.88 0.95 15.42
CA SER A 15 30.58 2.38 15.37
C SER A 15 29.08 2.65 15.20
N LEU A 16 28.37 1.81 14.44
CA LEU A 16 26.92 1.88 14.30
C LEU A 16 26.22 1.55 15.63
N PHE A 17 26.68 0.52 16.36
CA PHE A 17 26.15 0.15 17.67
C PHE A 17 26.41 1.20 18.74
N ASP A 18 27.59 1.84 18.73
CA ASP A 18 27.93 2.92 19.66
C ASP A 18 27.07 4.17 19.35
N ALA A 19 26.91 4.52 18.06
CA ALA A 19 26.03 5.63 17.64
C ALA A 19 24.53 5.37 17.89
N LEU A 20 24.09 4.11 17.85
CA LEU A 20 22.73 3.68 18.17
C LEU A 20 22.47 3.62 19.69
N ASN A 21 23.50 3.36 20.50
CA ASN A 21 23.43 3.39 21.97
C ASN A 21 23.25 4.81 22.54
N ASP A 22 23.76 5.82 21.84
CA ASP A 22 23.63 7.24 22.22
C ASP A 22 22.29 7.87 21.77
N ARG A 23 21.47 7.13 21.04
CA ARG A 23 20.13 7.56 20.58
C ARG A 23 19.05 6.93 21.44
N ILE A 24 17.98 7.68 21.70
CA ILE A 24 16.77 7.16 22.37
C ILE A 24 16.03 6.25 21.38
N LEU A 25 16.50 5.01 21.24
CA LEU A 25 15.76 3.93 20.61
C LEU A 25 14.53 3.62 21.47
N CYS A 26 13.40 3.26 20.86
CA CYS A 26 12.18 2.91 21.59
C CYS A 26 12.45 1.76 22.56
N LYS A 27 12.46 2.04 23.86
CA LYS A 27 12.72 1.07 24.95
C LYS A 27 11.46 0.30 25.38
N GLY A 28 10.36 0.44 24.63
CA GLY A 28 9.03 0.02 25.06
C GLY A 28 8.41 1.00 26.05
N PHE A 29 7.18 0.73 26.46
CA PHE A 29 6.47 1.56 27.46
C PHE A 29 6.67 0.96 28.86
N PRO A 30 6.99 1.79 29.87
CA PRO A 30 7.10 1.32 31.25
C PRO A 30 5.72 0.96 31.79
N ILE A 31 5.59 -0.21 32.41
CA ILE A 31 4.34 -0.67 33.03
C ILE A 31 4.62 -1.07 34.47
N SER A 32 3.67 -0.83 35.37
CA SER A 32 3.77 -1.13 36.80
C SER A 32 3.46 -2.59 37.17
N CYS A 33 3.05 -3.44 36.23
CA CYS A 33 2.67 -4.83 36.50
C CYS A 33 2.94 -5.77 35.32
N GLU A 34 3.32 -7.02 35.62
CA GLU A 34 3.46 -8.09 34.63
C GLU A 34 2.09 -8.48 34.07
N LYS A 35 1.79 -8.04 32.85
CA LYS A 35 0.58 -8.46 32.13
C LYS A 35 0.91 -8.72 30.67
N ILE A 36 0.53 -9.90 30.19
CA ILE A 36 0.55 -10.23 28.77
C ILE A 36 -0.53 -9.39 28.08
N ALA A 37 -0.13 -8.44 27.23
CA ALA A 37 -1.06 -7.67 26.43
C ALA A 37 -1.68 -8.56 25.35
N ARG A 38 -3.01 -8.64 25.31
CA ARG A 38 -3.77 -9.45 24.33
C ARG A 38 -4.62 -8.54 23.42
N ASP A 39 -4.85 -8.95 22.19
CA ASP A 39 -5.77 -8.27 21.27
C ASP A 39 -7.23 -8.54 21.64
N ALA A 40 -8.16 -7.88 20.94
CA ALA A 40 -9.60 -8.07 21.12
C ALA A 40 -10.09 -9.51 20.83
N LYS A 41 -9.26 -10.35 20.22
CA LYS A 41 -9.51 -11.77 19.91
C LYS A 41 -8.79 -12.72 20.88
N GLY A 42 -8.10 -12.18 21.89
CA GLY A 42 -7.42 -12.94 22.94
C GLY A 42 -5.99 -13.40 22.62
N TYR A 43 -5.42 -13.02 21.48
CA TYR A 43 -4.04 -13.39 21.11
C TYR A 43 -3.03 -12.47 21.79
N ALA A 44 -1.94 -13.03 22.32
CA ALA A 44 -0.86 -12.21 22.89
C ALA A 44 -0.20 -11.33 21.82
N VAL A 45 -0.22 -10.01 22.01
CA VAL A 45 0.38 -9.02 21.09
C VAL A 45 1.72 -8.52 21.64
N GLY A 46 1.96 -8.67 22.94
CA GLY A 46 3.21 -8.27 23.57
C GLY A 46 3.58 -9.05 24.82
N ILE A 47 4.86 -8.96 25.18
CA ILE A 47 5.47 -9.58 26.36
C ILE A 47 6.04 -8.51 27.28
N THR A 48 5.93 -8.73 28.59
CA THR A 48 6.61 -7.93 29.60
C THR A 48 8.02 -8.48 29.79
N GLU A 49 9.03 -7.62 29.73
CA GLU A 49 10.42 -7.97 30.06
C GLU A 49 10.92 -7.09 31.21
N GLU A 50 11.66 -7.70 32.13
CA GLU A 50 12.24 -7.02 33.29
C GLU A 50 13.68 -6.57 32.98
N TRP A 51 13.94 -5.27 33.11
CA TRP A 51 15.23 -4.66 32.81
C TRP A 51 15.95 -4.25 34.09
N HIS A 52 17.17 -4.76 34.26
CA HIS A 52 18.04 -4.46 35.40
C HIS A 52 19.15 -3.51 34.96
N SER A 53 19.18 -2.30 35.50
CA SER A 53 20.32 -1.40 35.30
C SER A 53 21.54 -1.95 36.05
N GLY A 54 22.71 -1.91 35.44
CA GLY A 54 23.98 -2.37 36.03
C GLY A 54 24.48 -1.52 37.22
N VAL A 55 23.68 -0.57 37.71
CA VAL A 55 23.99 0.24 38.89
C VAL A 55 23.42 -0.45 40.13
N ILE A 56 24.28 -0.73 41.10
CA ILE A 56 23.89 -1.40 42.35
C ILE A 56 22.85 -0.55 43.08
N GLY A 57 21.65 -1.08 43.28
CA GLY A 57 20.58 -0.45 44.06
C GLY A 57 19.37 0.11 43.28
N THR A 58 19.33 -0.01 41.94
CA THR A 58 18.15 0.40 41.16
C THR A 58 17.12 -0.71 41.03
N ALA A 59 15.86 -0.41 41.34
CA ALA A 59 14.74 -1.33 41.18
C ALA A 59 14.55 -1.74 39.70
N PRO A 60 14.18 -3.00 39.43
CA PRO A 60 13.94 -3.47 38.06
C PRO A 60 12.78 -2.73 37.41
N MET A 61 12.92 -2.38 36.14
CA MET A 61 11.86 -1.73 35.35
C MET A 61 11.21 -2.72 34.38
N LEU A 62 9.88 -2.85 34.47
CA LEU A 62 9.09 -3.69 33.56
C LEU A 62 8.70 -2.90 32.31
N HIS A 63 8.99 -3.46 31.14
CA HIS A 63 8.67 -2.87 29.84
C HIS A 63 7.78 -3.81 29.01
N LEU A 64 6.74 -3.27 28.38
CA LEU A 64 5.91 -4.02 27.43
C LEU A 64 6.43 -3.84 26.00
N ARG A 65 6.61 -4.96 25.30
CA ARG A 65 7.10 -4.99 23.91
C ARG A 65 6.24 -5.87 23.02
N SER A 66 6.06 -5.46 21.76
CA SER A 66 5.47 -6.31 20.72
C SER A 66 6.31 -7.57 20.42
N LEU A 67 5.65 -8.69 20.11
CA LEU A 67 6.31 -9.97 19.80
C LEU A 67 7.30 -9.90 18.62
N ASN A 68 7.11 -8.98 17.67
CA ASN A 68 7.93 -8.86 16.47
C ASN A 68 9.09 -7.87 16.59
N CYS A 69 9.24 -7.21 17.74
CA CYS A 69 10.28 -6.22 17.96
C CYS A 69 11.59 -6.90 18.41
N LYS A 70 12.69 -6.66 17.68
CA LYS A 70 14.05 -7.10 18.06
C LYS A 70 14.75 -5.96 18.80
N VAL A 71 15.12 -6.19 20.06
CA VAL A 71 15.84 -5.20 20.89
C VAL A 71 17.33 -5.39 20.74
N LEU A 72 18.05 -4.30 20.49
CA LEU A 72 19.50 -4.22 20.68
C LEU A 72 19.74 -3.86 22.15
N LEU A 73 20.32 -4.79 22.92
CA LEU A 73 20.62 -4.57 24.34
C LEU A 73 21.83 -3.65 24.50
N GLN A 74 21.71 -2.64 25.37
CA GLN A 74 22.87 -1.89 25.88
C GLN A 74 23.78 -2.83 26.65
N ARG A 75 25.09 -2.62 26.54
CA ARG A 75 26.18 -3.47 27.06
C ARG A 75 26.15 -3.75 28.58
N ASN A 76 25.27 -3.08 29.33
CA ASN A 76 25.19 -3.10 30.79
C ASN A 76 23.88 -3.72 31.33
N TYR A 77 23.06 -4.35 30.49
CA TYR A 77 21.81 -5.02 30.91
C TYR A 77 21.92 -6.54 30.71
N ASN A 78 21.77 -7.30 31.79
CA ASN A 78 21.74 -8.77 31.75
C ASN A 78 20.31 -9.29 31.61
N ARG A 79 20.10 -10.27 30.72
CA ARG A 79 18.80 -10.94 30.52
C ARG A 79 18.68 -12.11 31.48
N THR A 80 17.66 -12.14 32.33
CA THR A 80 17.27 -13.35 33.07
C THR A 80 16.40 -14.22 32.15
N ASN A 81 16.96 -15.34 31.68
CA ASN A 81 16.32 -16.27 30.73
C ASN A 81 15.30 -17.23 31.40
N SER A 82 14.53 -16.82 32.40
CA SER A 82 13.68 -17.77 33.16
C SER A 82 12.27 -18.01 32.59
N LEU A 83 11.80 -17.28 31.58
CA LEU A 83 10.39 -17.36 31.13
C LEU A 83 10.12 -18.05 29.78
N LEU A 84 11.13 -18.67 29.15
CA LEU A 84 10.92 -19.41 27.88
C LEU A 84 10.32 -20.81 28.04
N SER A 85 10.20 -21.33 29.26
CA SER A 85 9.65 -22.67 29.54
C SER A 85 8.16 -22.69 29.84
N ALA A 86 7.53 -21.55 30.17
CA ALA A 86 6.12 -21.50 30.59
C ALA A 86 5.11 -21.35 29.44
N VAL A 87 5.50 -20.84 28.27
CA VAL A 87 4.57 -20.58 27.15
C VAL A 87 4.26 -21.82 26.31
N LYS A 88 5.03 -22.91 26.45
CA LYS A 88 4.78 -24.16 25.70
C LYS A 88 3.66 -25.05 26.26
N ARG A 89 3.07 -24.74 27.43
CA ARG A 89 2.09 -25.63 28.08
C ARG A 89 0.61 -25.24 27.94
N ASN A 90 0.30 -24.05 27.43
CA ASN A 90 -1.09 -23.55 27.38
C ASN A 90 -1.72 -23.55 25.98
N SER A 91 -1.08 -24.12 24.96
CA SER A 91 -1.66 -24.25 23.61
C SER A 91 -2.37 -25.59 23.35
N THR A 92 -2.51 -26.45 24.36
CA THR A 92 -3.10 -27.80 24.23
C THR A 92 -4.56 -27.92 24.67
N LEU A 93 -5.31 -26.82 24.82
CA LEU A 93 -6.74 -26.86 25.16
C LEU A 93 -7.54 -25.88 24.30
N SER A 94 -7.78 -26.26 23.04
CA SER A 94 -8.93 -25.80 22.22
C SER A 94 -8.87 -26.45 20.84
N THR A 95 -9.11 -27.76 20.78
CA THR A 95 -9.46 -28.44 19.52
C THR A 95 -10.82 -29.06 19.68
N ASN A 96 -11.85 -28.30 19.31
CA ASN A 96 -13.11 -28.85 18.85
C ASN A 96 -13.66 -27.92 17.77
N GLU A 97 -13.03 -27.97 16.60
CA GLU A 97 -13.65 -27.73 15.29
C GLU A 97 -12.64 -28.19 14.24
N LYS A 98 -12.73 -29.47 13.86
CA LYS A 98 -11.92 -30.05 12.77
C LYS A 98 -12.43 -29.50 11.44
N SER A 99 -12.02 -28.29 11.08
CA SER A 99 -11.84 -27.98 9.66
C SER A 99 -10.55 -28.68 9.22
N ASN A 100 -10.67 -29.64 8.31
CA ASN A 100 -9.53 -30.32 7.70
C ASN A 100 -8.76 -29.34 6.80
N PHE A 101 -8.00 -28.42 7.39
CA PHE A 101 -6.94 -27.70 6.68
C PHE A 101 -5.76 -28.65 6.52
N VAL A 102 -5.77 -29.41 5.42
CA VAL A 102 -4.57 -30.14 4.99
C VAL A 102 -3.52 -29.10 4.62
N ALA A 103 -2.49 -28.96 5.46
CA ALA A 103 -1.34 -28.13 5.15
C ALA A 103 -0.76 -28.57 3.80
N LYS A 104 -0.69 -27.65 2.83
CA LYS A 104 -0.15 -27.95 1.50
C LYS A 104 1.29 -28.42 1.65
N LYS A 105 1.56 -29.66 1.21
CA LYS A 105 2.90 -30.23 1.13
C LYS A 105 3.78 -29.35 0.25
N ARG A 106 4.99 -29.02 0.71
CA ARG A 106 5.96 -28.24 -0.07
C ARG A 106 6.35 -29.05 -1.31
N GLU A 107 6.42 -28.39 -2.47
CA GLU A 107 6.60 -29.05 -3.78
C GLU A 107 7.86 -29.91 -3.85
N SER A 108 8.93 -29.51 -3.15
CA SER A 108 10.19 -30.24 -3.05
C SER A 108 10.08 -31.62 -2.38
N TYR A 109 9.01 -31.89 -1.64
CA TYR A 109 8.77 -33.19 -1.00
C TYR A 109 7.73 -34.02 -1.76
N MET A 110 7.17 -33.51 -2.86
CA MET A 110 6.17 -34.24 -3.64
C MET A 110 6.83 -35.30 -4.53
N SER A 111 6.16 -36.43 -4.71
CA SER A 111 6.62 -37.45 -5.67
C SER A 111 6.44 -36.94 -7.11
N GLN A 112 7.11 -37.59 -8.07
CA GLN A 112 7.03 -37.21 -9.48
C GLN A 112 5.59 -37.28 -10.02
N ASP A 113 4.79 -38.24 -9.55
CA ASP A 113 3.39 -38.40 -9.95
C ASP A 113 2.47 -37.37 -9.28
N GLU A 114 2.72 -37.01 -8.01
CA GLU A 114 2.04 -35.90 -7.33
C GLU A 114 2.27 -34.57 -8.07
N LEU A 115 3.51 -34.34 -8.54
CA LEU A 115 3.89 -33.14 -9.29
C LEU A 115 3.21 -33.08 -10.66
N LYS A 116 3.17 -34.19 -11.41
CA LYS A 116 2.46 -34.29 -12.69
C LYS A 116 0.96 -34.02 -12.53
N LYS A 117 0.33 -34.59 -11.50
CA LYS A 117 -1.09 -34.37 -11.21
C LYS A 117 -1.37 -32.90 -10.89
N LYS A 118 -0.55 -32.26 -10.05
CA LYS A 118 -0.68 -30.83 -9.74
C LYS A 118 -0.50 -29.94 -10.98
N LEU A 119 0.47 -30.27 -11.84
CA LEU A 119 0.67 -29.57 -13.10
C LEU A 119 -0.57 -29.67 -14.00
N GLN A 120 -1.15 -30.87 -14.11
CA GLN A 120 -2.37 -31.10 -14.89
C GLN A 120 -3.58 -30.34 -14.30
N GLU A 121 -3.70 -30.29 -12.97
CA GLU A 121 -4.73 -29.50 -12.29
C GLU A 121 -4.56 -27.99 -12.55
N GLU A 122 -3.33 -27.46 -12.48
CA GLU A 122 -3.05 -26.06 -12.78
C GLU A 122 -3.26 -25.73 -14.27
N GLN A 123 -2.88 -26.62 -15.19
CA GLN A 123 -3.18 -26.47 -16.62
C GLN A 123 -4.69 -26.47 -16.87
N ASN A 124 -5.44 -27.36 -16.22
CA ASN A 124 -6.91 -27.38 -16.29
C ASN A 124 -7.52 -26.10 -15.71
N ARG A 125 -6.99 -25.60 -14.58
CA ARG A 125 -7.41 -24.33 -13.97
C ARG A 125 -7.18 -23.16 -14.92
N ARG A 126 -6.00 -23.07 -15.53
CA ARG A 126 -5.67 -22.05 -16.54
C ARG A 126 -6.61 -22.11 -17.73
N ARG A 127 -6.81 -23.30 -18.31
CA ARG A 127 -7.72 -23.51 -19.45
C ARG A 127 -9.17 -23.14 -19.11
N ASN A 128 -9.63 -23.49 -17.92
CA ASN A 128 -10.98 -23.13 -17.46
C ASN A 128 -11.12 -21.63 -17.20
N ALA A 129 -10.09 -20.97 -16.66
CA ALA A 129 -10.08 -19.52 -16.49
C ALA A 129 -10.09 -18.78 -17.84
N GLU A 130 -9.29 -19.23 -18.81
CA GLU A 130 -9.30 -18.70 -20.18
C GLU A 130 -10.66 -18.87 -20.85
N ARG A 131 -11.29 -20.05 -20.74
CA ARG A 131 -12.65 -20.27 -21.26
C ARG A 131 -13.67 -19.31 -20.64
N ARG A 132 -13.59 -19.08 -19.33
CA ARG A 132 -14.47 -18.11 -18.65
C ARG A 132 -14.23 -16.68 -19.12
N LEU A 133 -12.97 -16.30 -19.31
CA LEU A 133 -12.61 -14.98 -19.83
C LEU A 133 -13.16 -14.79 -21.25
N ASN A 134 -12.98 -15.76 -22.14
CA ASN A 134 -13.49 -15.67 -23.51
C ASN A 134 -15.02 -15.63 -23.54
N TYR A 135 -15.70 -16.50 -22.79
CA TYR A 135 -17.16 -16.46 -22.68
C TYR A 135 -17.66 -15.10 -22.17
N MET A 136 -17.01 -14.51 -21.16
CA MET A 136 -17.39 -13.20 -20.65
C MET A 136 -17.13 -12.08 -21.67
N LYS A 137 -16.01 -12.16 -22.42
CA LYS A 137 -15.73 -11.22 -23.52
C LYS A 137 -16.79 -11.29 -24.62
N ASP A 138 -17.11 -12.48 -25.12
CA ASP A 138 -18.12 -12.67 -26.16
C ASP A 138 -19.50 -12.22 -25.68
N LYS A 139 -19.85 -12.53 -24.42
CA LYS A 139 -21.10 -12.06 -23.83
C LYS A 139 -21.14 -10.53 -23.75
N MET A 140 -20.06 -9.90 -23.30
CA MET A 140 -19.97 -8.44 -23.25
C MET A 140 -20.10 -7.83 -24.64
N GLU A 141 -19.41 -8.37 -25.66
CA GLU A 141 -19.46 -7.87 -27.02
C GLU A 141 -20.86 -7.99 -27.64
N ASN A 142 -21.56 -9.11 -27.40
CA ASN A 142 -22.93 -9.30 -27.86
C ASN A 142 -23.95 -8.40 -27.15
N GLU A 143 -23.73 -8.08 -25.86
CA GLU A 143 -24.60 -7.19 -25.09
C GLU A 143 -24.25 -5.71 -25.28
N MET A 144 -23.03 -5.40 -25.77
CA MET A 144 -22.58 -4.03 -26.00
C MET A 144 -23.28 -3.46 -27.23
N LYS A 145 -24.24 -2.57 -27.00
CA LYS A 145 -24.74 -1.70 -28.07
C LYS A 145 -23.73 -0.58 -28.30
N SER A 146 -23.41 -0.34 -29.57
CA SER A 146 -22.63 0.83 -29.96
C SER A 146 -23.49 2.08 -29.80
N PHE A 147 -22.90 3.16 -29.30
CA PHE A 147 -23.56 4.46 -29.21
C PHE A 147 -23.66 5.05 -30.61
N THR A 148 -24.85 5.55 -30.93
CA THR A 148 -25.15 6.24 -32.19
C THR A 148 -25.12 7.75 -32.02
N ASP A 149 -25.08 8.48 -33.12
CA ASP A 149 -25.18 9.94 -33.10
C ASP A 149 -26.49 10.45 -32.48
N GLU A 150 -27.55 9.63 -32.51
CA GLU A 150 -28.83 9.92 -31.85
C GLU A 150 -28.70 9.87 -30.32
N ASP A 151 -27.98 8.88 -29.78
CA ASP A 151 -27.71 8.80 -28.34
C ASP A 151 -26.90 10.03 -27.88
N HIS A 152 -25.99 10.54 -28.71
CA HIS A 152 -25.25 11.76 -28.42
C HIS A 152 -26.14 13.00 -28.30
N ILE A 153 -27.20 13.10 -29.11
CA ILE A 153 -28.20 14.18 -29.02
C ILE A 153 -29.01 14.04 -27.73
N ASP A 154 -29.41 12.81 -27.37
CA ASP A 154 -30.13 12.55 -26.13
C ASP A 154 -29.29 12.90 -24.89
N PHE A 155 -27.99 12.60 -24.91
CA PHE A 155 -27.08 13.05 -23.86
C PHE A 155 -27.02 14.57 -23.76
N LEU A 156 -26.88 15.29 -24.88
CA LEU A 156 -26.89 16.76 -24.88
C LEU A 156 -28.19 17.33 -24.30
N HIS A 157 -29.33 16.75 -24.66
CA HIS A 157 -30.64 17.19 -24.19
C HIS A 157 -30.86 16.87 -22.71
N MET A 158 -30.42 15.70 -22.24
CA MET A 158 -30.38 15.37 -20.82
C MET A 158 -29.51 16.38 -20.06
N PHE A 159 -28.32 16.71 -20.58
CA PHE A 159 -27.41 17.67 -19.93
C PHE A 159 -27.98 19.08 -19.85
N GLN A 160 -28.77 19.52 -20.83
CA GLN A 160 -29.42 20.84 -20.79
C GLN A 160 -30.56 20.93 -19.77
N LYS A 161 -31.21 19.80 -19.47
CA LYS A 161 -32.35 19.73 -18.55
C LYS A 161 -31.96 19.49 -17.09
N VAL A 162 -30.71 19.16 -16.80
CA VAL A 162 -30.25 19.02 -15.41
C VAL A 162 -30.24 20.41 -14.74
N ASP A 163 -30.90 20.49 -13.58
CA ASP A 163 -30.92 21.69 -12.76
C ASP A 163 -29.52 22.04 -12.29
N GLN A 164 -28.98 23.13 -12.84
CA GLN A 164 -27.60 23.55 -12.58
C GLN A 164 -27.38 23.89 -11.11
N ASP A 165 -28.42 24.25 -10.35
CA ASP A 165 -28.24 24.62 -8.94
C ASP A 165 -28.04 23.40 -8.03
N THR A 166 -28.41 22.21 -8.49
CA THR A 166 -28.17 20.94 -7.76
C THR A 166 -26.77 20.36 -7.98
N LEU A 167 -26.04 20.87 -8.96
CA LEU A 167 -24.79 20.29 -9.43
C LEU A 167 -23.58 20.85 -8.69
N ASN A 168 -22.68 19.96 -8.28
CA ASN A 168 -21.38 20.35 -7.73
C ASN A 168 -20.54 21.08 -8.80
N GLU A 169 -19.73 22.05 -8.39
CA GLU A 169 -18.94 22.93 -9.24
C GLU A 169 -17.93 22.17 -10.13
N ASP A 170 -17.26 21.15 -9.59
CA ASP A 170 -16.32 20.32 -10.36
C ASP A 170 -17.00 19.56 -11.50
N MET A 171 -18.25 19.23 -11.21
CA MET A 171 -19.16 18.48 -12.03
C MET A 171 -19.64 19.42 -13.16
N LYS A 172 -20.06 20.66 -12.87
CA LYS A 172 -20.35 21.74 -13.85
C LYS A 172 -19.20 21.95 -14.83
N ILE A 173 -17.99 22.08 -14.31
CA ILE A 173 -16.77 22.27 -15.12
C ILE A 173 -16.53 21.08 -16.05
N PHE A 174 -16.78 19.85 -15.58
CA PHE A 174 -16.67 18.66 -16.41
C PHE A 174 -17.70 18.67 -17.55
N TRP A 175 -18.96 18.99 -17.26
CA TRP A 175 -20.01 19.03 -18.28
C TRP A 175 -19.81 20.14 -19.31
N GLU A 176 -19.36 21.33 -18.89
CA GLU A 176 -18.99 22.37 -19.85
C GLU A 176 -17.84 21.94 -20.77
N ALA A 177 -16.86 21.22 -20.24
CA ALA A 177 -15.76 20.69 -21.04
C ALA A 177 -16.25 19.65 -22.05
N GLN A 178 -17.16 18.74 -21.64
CA GLN A 178 -17.79 17.77 -22.55
C GLN A 178 -18.56 18.48 -23.66
N ARG A 179 -19.42 19.45 -23.32
CA ARG A 179 -20.19 20.22 -24.30
C ARG A 179 -19.29 20.94 -25.31
N LYS A 180 -18.27 21.66 -24.82
CA LYS A 180 -17.31 22.35 -25.70
C LYS A 180 -16.54 21.39 -26.59
N ALA A 181 -16.22 20.19 -26.10
CA ALA A 181 -15.52 19.18 -26.88
C ALA A 181 -16.42 18.56 -27.96
N LEU A 182 -17.73 18.42 -27.69
CA LEU A 182 -18.73 17.96 -28.66
C LEU A 182 -19.07 19.02 -29.72
N GLU A 183 -19.17 20.29 -29.34
CA GLU A 183 -19.48 21.40 -30.27
C GLU A 183 -18.32 21.73 -31.22
N GLN A 184 -17.09 21.37 -30.84
CA GLN A 184 -15.91 21.64 -31.67
C GLN A 184 -15.78 20.63 -32.82
N LYS A 185 -15.96 21.12 -34.05
CA LYS A 185 -15.76 20.34 -35.29
C LYS A 185 -14.32 19.84 -35.49
N ASN A 186 -13.34 20.45 -34.83
CA ASN A 186 -11.93 20.08 -34.94
C ASN A 186 -11.47 19.34 -33.68
N LEU A 187 -11.10 18.06 -33.83
CA LEU A 187 -10.56 17.24 -32.72
C LEU A 187 -9.16 17.68 -32.26
N ASN A 188 -8.48 18.54 -33.03
CA ASN A 188 -7.12 18.95 -32.77
C ASN A 188 -7.07 20.25 -31.96
N GLY A 189 -6.44 20.20 -30.78
CA GLY A 189 -6.09 21.41 -30.01
C GLY A 189 -7.08 21.83 -28.92
N HIS A 190 -8.00 20.97 -28.50
CA HIS A 190 -8.92 21.28 -27.39
C HIS A 190 -8.14 21.60 -26.10
N ARG A 191 -8.40 22.78 -25.51
CA ARG A 191 -7.81 23.22 -24.25
C ARG A 191 -8.66 22.76 -23.08
N TRP A 192 -8.22 21.70 -22.43
CA TRP A 192 -8.90 21.14 -21.26
C TRP A 192 -8.70 22.00 -20.01
N HIS A 193 -9.77 22.11 -19.22
CA HIS A 193 -9.68 22.74 -17.91
C HIS A 193 -8.80 21.91 -16.96
N PRO A 194 -7.92 22.52 -16.12
CA PRO A 194 -7.00 21.78 -15.25
C PRO A 194 -7.66 20.75 -14.32
N LYS A 195 -8.88 21.04 -13.83
CA LYS A 195 -9.63 20.09 -12.99
C LYS A 195 -10.03 18.81 -13.75
N VAL A 196 -10.38 18.93 -15.03
CA VAL A 196 -10.70 17.78 -15.89
C VAL A 196 -9.47 16.93 -16.15
N ILE A 197 -8.32 17.58 -16.40
CA ILE A 197 -7.04 16.88 -16.53
C ILE A 197 -6.68 16.13 -15.25
N ARG A 198 -6.86 16.74 -14.07
CA ARG A 198 -6.62 16.07 -12.78
C ARG A 198 -7.53 14.84 -12.57
N LEU A 199 -8.81 14.95 -12.91
CA LEU A 199 -9.75 13.83 -12.85
C LEU A 199 -9.30 12.69 -13.79
N CYS A 200 -8.99 13.02 -15.04
CA CYS A 200 -8.53 12.05 -16.04
C CYS A 200 -7.19 11.40 -15.64
N LEU A 201 -6.24 12.17 -15.08
CA LEU A 201 -5.00 11.65 -14.53
C LEU A 201 -5.25 10.69 -13.36
N SER A 202 -6.21 10.98 -12.49
CA SER A 202 -6.56 10.10 -11.36
C SER A 202 -7.05 8.74 -11.83
N ILE A 203 -7.93 8.72 -12.84
CA ILE A 203 -8.45 7.49 -13.45
C ILE A 203 -7.31 6.75 -14.16
N TRP A 204 -6.54 7.44 -15.00
CA TRP A 204 -5.46 6.87 -15.78
C TRP A 204 -4.32 6.29 -14.91
N ASN A 205 -3.98 6.94 -13.78
CA ASN A 205 -2.99 6.42 -12.85
C ASN A 205 -3.45 5.16 -12.09
N ARG A 206 -4.77 4.94 -11.96
CA ARG A 206 -5.33 3.73 -11.35
C ARG A 206 -5.41 2.58 -12.36
N SER A 207 -5.89 2.84 -13.57
CA SER A 207 -5.94 1.86 -14.65
C SER A 207 -5.86 2.57 -16.01
N PRO A 208 -4.70 2.48 -16.69
CA PRO A 208 -4.54 3.01 -18.03
C PRO A 208 -5.48 2.37 -19.05
N GLU A 209 -5.73 1.07 -18.92
CA GLU A 209 -6.59 0.27 -19.79
C GLU A 209 -8.06 0.70 -19.66
N ALA A 210 -8.57 0.83 -18.43
CA ALA A 210 -9.94 1.29 -18.21
C ALA A 210 -10.16 2.72 -18.75
N TYR A 211 -9.16 3.59 -18.63
CA TYR A 211 -9.22 4.93 -19.23
C TYR A 211 -9.29 4.88 -20.77
N LYS A 212 -8.53 3.95 -21.38
CA LYS A 212 -8.54 3.75 -22.83
C LYS A 212 -9.91 3.26 -23.29
N GLU A 213 -10.47 2.24 -22.64
CA GLU A 213 -11.81 1.72 -22.93
C GLU A 213 -12.89 2.81 -22.77
N LEU A 214 -12.84 3.60 -21.69
CA LEU A 214 -13.79 4.69 -21.46
C LEU A 214 -13.71 5.79 -22.53
N ARG A 215 -12.53 6.02 -23.10
CA ARG A 215 -12.34 6.99 -24.18
C ARG A 215 -12.76 6.42 -25.53
N GLU A 216 -12.53 5.13 -25.76
CA GLU A 216 -12.88 4.43 -27.00
C GLU A 216 -14.37 4.09 -27.09
N SER A 217 -15.07 4.02 -25.95
CA SER A 217 -16.52 3.76 -25.90
C SER A 217 -17.36 4.87 -26.53
N GLY A 218 -16.80 6.06 -26.77
CA GLY A 218 -17.50 7.20 -27.36
C GLY A 218 -18.46 7.92 -26.40
N VAL A 219 -18.75 7.36 -25.22
CA VAL A 219 -19.69 7.94 -24.23
C VAL A 219 -19.21 9.31 -23.74
N LEU A 220 -17.91 9.47 -23.57
CA LEU A 220 -17.30 10.70 -23.08
C LEU A 220 -16.18 11.14 -24.02
N VAL A 221 -16.15 12.43 -24.32
CA VAL A 221 -15.02 13.03 -25.03
C VAL A 221 -13.93 13.32 -24.00
N LEU A 222 -12.85 12.56 -24.05
CA LEU A 222 -11.77 12.63 -23.05
C LEU A 222 -10.41 13.06 -23.65
N PRO A 223 -9.55 13.70 -22.83
CA PRO A 223 -8.17 13.98 -23.18
C PRO A 223 -7.43 12.78 -23.79
N SER A 224 -6.49 13.05 -24.69
CA SER A 224 -5.66 11.97 -25.23
C SER A 224 -4.70 11.42 -24.18
N GLY A 225 -4.40 10.11 -24.25
CA GLY A 225 -3.38 9.50 -23.39
C GLY A 225 -1.99 10.11 -23.58
N ARG A 226 -1.69 10.70 -24.74
CA ARG A 226 -0.47 11.49 -24.97
C ARG A 226 -0.45 12.74 -24.08
N LEU A 227 -1.57 13.47 -24.02
CA LEU A 227 -1.69 14.67 -23.19
C LEU A 227 -1.51 14.34 -21.71
N LEU A 228 -2.18 13.29 -21.21
CA LEU A 228 -2.02 12.86 -19.83
C LEU A 228 -0.58 12.46 -19.49
N ARG A 229 0.11 11.77 -20.40
CA ARG A 229 1.52 11.42 -20.23
C ARG A 229 2.42 12.64 -20.15
N MET A 230 2.16 13.67 -20.96
CA MET A 230 2.90 14.94 -20.88
C MET A 230 2.71 15.61 -19.52
N TYR A 231 1.47 15.66 -19.01
CA TYR A 231 1.20 16.21 -17.67
C TYR A 231 1.78 15.35 -16.53
N LYS A 232 1.81 14.02 -16.68
CA LYS A 232 2.46 13.14 -15.70
C LYS A 232 3.96 13.41 -15.65
N ASN A 233 4.57 13.58 -16.82
CA ASN A 233 6.01 13.78 -16.96
C ASN A 233 6.46 15.23 -16.73
N SER A 234 5.53 16.20 -16.60
CA SER A 234 5.90 17.58 -16.28
C SER A 234 6.40 17.76 -14.85
N CYS A 235 6.18 16.75 -13.98
CA CYS A 235 6.77 16.73 -12.64
C CYS A 235 8.22 16.23 -12.73
N SER A 236 9.18 17.11 -12.49
CA SER A 236 10.60 16.74 -12.43
C SER A 236 10.88 15.77 -11.28
N GLN A 237 11.45 14.60 -11.60
CA GLN A 237 11.94 13.65 -10.61
C GLN A 237 13.46 13.67 -10.64
N ASN A 238 14.07 14.24 -9.61
CA ASN A 238 15.51 14.27 -9.43
C ASN A 238 15.90 13.32 -8.28
N PRO A 239 17.07 12.68 -8.34
CA PRO A 239 17.60 11.91 -7.21
C PRO A 239 17.68 12.77 -5.95
N GLY A 240 17.44 12.15 -4.79
CA GLY A 240 17.47 12.83 -3.49
C GLY A 240 16.10 13.26 -2.99
N LEU A 241 16.09 14.17 -2.01
CA LEU A 241 14.85 14.67 -1.40
C LEU A 241 14.19 15.72 -2.29
N ASN A 242 12.90 15.52 -2.58
CA ASN A 242 12.12 16.48 -3.34
C ASN A 242 11.61 17.60 -2.43
N GLU A 243 12.35 18.70 -2.38
CA GLU A 243 12.03 19.88 -1.57
C GLU A 243 10.66 20.47 -1.90
N SER A 244 10.25 20.45 -3.18
CA SER A 244 8.94 20.99 -3.59
C SER A 244 7.76 20.25 -2.94
N VAL A 245 7.90 18.93 -2.77
CA VAL A 245 6.89 18.11 -2.08
C VAL A 245 6.89 18.42 -0.58
N GLY A 246 8.06 18.59 0.03
CA GLY A 246 8.19 19.00 1.43
C GLY A 246 7.53 20.36 1.72
N GLN A 247 7.79 21.35 0.87
CA GLN A 247 7.18 22.68 0.96
C GLN A 247 5.67 22.62 0.75
N TRP A 248 5.20 21.84 -0.23
CA TRP A 248 3.77 21.64 -0.47
C TRP A 248 3.08 21.01 0.75
N MET A 249 3.65 19.96 1.34
CA MET A 249 3.12 19.33 2.55
C MET A 249 3.05 20.30 3.74
N ARG A 250 4.08 21.14 3.91
CA ARG A 250 4.09 22.18 4.96
C ARG A 250 2.99 23.22 4.73
N GLN A 251 2.82 23.70 3.50
CA GLN A 251 1.78 24.67 3.17
C GLN A 251 0.38 24.08 3.37
N GLU A 252 0.17 22.83 2.97
CA GLU A 252 -1.12 22.16 3.12
C GLU A 252 -1.46 21.89 4.60
N SER A 253 -0.47 21.59 5.45
CA SER A 253 -0.71 21.43 6.90
C SER A 253 -1.09 22.74 7.59
N ILE A 254 -0.49 23.85 7.16
CA ILE A 254 -0.87 25.20 7.60
C ILE A 254 -2.29 25.53 7.14
N LYS A 255 -2.60 25.28 5.86
CA LYS A 255 -3.93 25.53 5.27
C LYS A 255 -5.03 24.75 5.98
N ARG A 256 -4.76 23.49 6.35
CA ARG A 256 -5.69 22.62 7.09
C ARG A 256 -5.70 22.87 8.60
N ARG A 257 -4.90 23.82 9.10
CA ARG A 257 -4.77 24.17 10.53
C ARG A 257 -4.44 22.96 11.41
N ILE A 258 -3.56 22.08 10.92
CA ILE A 258 -3.11 20.91 11.70
C ILE A 258 -2.23 21.42 12.85
N GLY A 259 -2.56 21.01 14.07
CA GLY A 259 -1.80 21.32 15.28
C GLY A 259 -0.39 20.72 15.28
N PRO A 260 0.51 21.16 16.17
CA PRO A 260 1.89 20.68 16.23
C PRO A 260 2.00 19.15 16.36
N GLU A 261 1.10 18.53 17.12
CA GLU A 261 1.00 17.09 17.33
C GLU A 261 0.70 16.30 16.03
N GLY A 262 0.00 16.91 15.09
CA GLY A 262 -0.31 16.29 13.79
C GLY A 262 0.77 16.52 12.72
N ARG A 263 1.86 17.22 13.05
CA ARG A 263 3.00 17.49 12.16
C ARG A 263 4.20 16.58 12.43
N GLU A 264 4.12 15.78 13.48
CA GLU A 264 5.13 14.76 13.79
C GLU A 264 4.93 13.54 12.88
N GLY A 265 6.03 13.00 12.37
CA GLY A 265 6.01 11.86 11.47
C GLY A 265 7.34 11.11 11.48
N GLY A 266 7.30 9.84 11.09
CA GLY A 266 8.49 9.02 10.89
C GLY A 266 8.87 8.94 9.42
N ILE A 267 10.18 8.92 9.13
CA ILE A 267 10.70 8.58 7.81
C ILE A 267 11.07 7.10 7.84
N ILE A 268 10.42 6.30 7.01
CA ILE A 268 10.73 4.88 6.83
C ILE A 268 11.31 4.74 5.43
N LEU A 269 12.52 4.20 5.34
CA LEU A 269 13.21 3.93 4.10
C LEU A 269 13.37 2.43 3.95
N ASP A 270 13.10 1.92 2.77
CA ASP A 270 13.36 0.54 2.37
C ASP A 270 13.98 0.57 0.97
N GLU A 271 14.84 -0.39 0.68
CA GLU A 271 15.53 -0.48 -0.61
C GLU A 271 14.86 -1.55 -1.48
N MET A 272 14.60 -1.20 -2.73
CA MET A 272 14.05 -2.13 -3.71
C MET A 272 15.09 -2.39 -4.80
N ALA A 273 15.39 -3.66 -5.05
CA ALA A 273 16.18 -4.05 -6.21
C ALA A 273 15.35 -3.82 -7.48
N ILE A 274 15.88 -3.02 -8.40
CA ILE A 274 15.30 -2.76 -9.72
C ILE A 274 16.18 -3.48 -10.75
N GLN A 275 15.57 -4.16 -11.73
CA GLN A 275 16.25 -4.89 -12.81
C GLN A 275 16.84 -3.96 -13.87
#